data_AF-A0A816GJH9-F1
#
_entry.id   AF-A0A816GJH9-F1
#
_cell.length_a   1.000
_cell.length_b   1.000
_cell.length_c   1.000
_cell.angle_alpha   90.00
_cell.angle_beta   90.00
_cell.angle_gamma   90.00
#
_symmetry.space_group_name_H-M   'P 1'
#
loop_
_entity.id
_entity.type
_entity.pdbx_description
1 polymer ?
#
loop_
_entity_poly.entity_id
_entity_poly.type
_entity_poly.pdbx_seq_one_letter_code
_entity_poly.pdbx_strand_id
1 'polypeptide(L)'
;MVTVADFNNDNRLDIAVANFGTNNIGIFHGFGNGSFESQIQLSTGSSRPIAIIAADFNNDSLLDIATANHGTHSVSIFYGYAHGNFSPPITYTTGYDSLPSSLVAGDFNNDNHLDLAIANYGINSVGILFGNSNKTFEKQITFSTGLGSHPYSIALGHFNADEFVDIAIANSGTHEIRVLLNNGNRTFANQANYTVGSASPYAIGVEDFNQDNRLDIVITNNGI
;
A
#
# COMPACT_ATOMS: atom_id res chain seq x y z
N MET A 1 6.60 -8.76 -3.23
CA MET A 1 5.97 -7.74 -4.10
C MET A 1 7.05 -6.83 -4.67
N VAL A 2 6.79 -6.15 -5.78
CA VAL A 2 7.74 -5.22 -6.42
C VAL A 2 7.10 -3.86 -6.61
N THR A 3 7.92 -2.82 -6.65
CA THR A 3 7.56 -1.48 -7.12
C THR A 3 8.61 -0.99 -8.11
N VAL A 4 8.21 -0.14 -9.05
CA VAL A 4 9.05 0.34 -10.15
C VAL A 4 9.00 1.87 -10.17
N ALA A 5 10.15 2.51 -10.08
CA ALA A 5 10.28 3.97 -10.10
C ALA A 5 11.74 4.36 -10.36
N ASP A 6 12.02 5.65 -10.55
CA ASP A 6 13.40 6.17 -10.65
C ASP A 6 13.93 6.50 -9.25
N PHE A 7 14.58 5.55 -8.58
CA PHE A 7 14.98 5.70 -7.17
C PHE A 7 16.25 6.55 -7.00
N ASN A 8 17.03 6.75 -8.06
CA ASN A 8 18.29 7.49 -8.02
C ASN A 8 18.27 8.82 -8.82
N ASN A 9 17.11 9.18 -9.41
CA ASN A 9 16.88 10.37 -10.23
C ASN A 9 17.76 10.42 -11.48
N ASP A 10 17.98 9.29 -12.13
CA ASP A 10 18.75 9.20 -13.38
C ASP A 10 17.89 9.15 -14.66
N ASN A 11 16.57 9.30 -14.51
CA ASN A 11 15.51 9.19 -15.51
C ASN A 11 15.35 7.80 -16.13
N ARG A 12 15.77 6.74 -15.42
CA ARG A 12 15.55 5.35 -15.81
C ARG A 12 14.77 4.62 -14.73
N LEU A 13 13.97 3.65 -15.16
CA LEU A 13 13.18 2.87 -14.22
C LEU A 13 14.07 1.84 -13.51
N ASP A 14 13.99 1.87 -12.19
CA ASP A 14 14.59 0.94 -11.26
C ASP A 14 13.52 -0.01 -10.69
N ILE A 15 13.96 -1.06 -10.00
CA ILE A 15 13.06 -2.00 -9.33
C ILE A 15 13.42 -2.09 -7.84
N ALA A 16 12.41 -1.99 -6.98
CA ALA A 16 12.53 -2.35 -5.57
C ALA A 16 11.65 -3.57 -5.24
N VAL A 17 12.19 -4.52 -4.48
CA VAL A 17 11.58 -5.82 -4.16
C VAL A 17 11.54 -6.04 -2.66
N ALA A 18 10.36 -6.27 -2.09
CA ALA A 18 10.23 -6.75 -0.71
C ALA A 18 10.52 -8.26 -0.65
N ASN A 19 11.59 -8.64 0.06
CA ASN A 19 12.03 -10.02 0.20
C ASN A 19 11.59 -10.60 1.55
N PHE A 20 10.47 -11.31 1.55
CA PHE A 20 9.88 -11.93 2.74
C PHE A 20 10.86 -12.84 3.49
N GLY A 21 11.59 -13.71 2.77
CA GLY A 21 12.46 -14.73 3.38
C GLY A 21 13.77 -14.19 3.94
N THR A 22 14.34 -13.16 3.32
CA THR A 22 15.62 -12.56 3.71
C THR A 22 15.46 -11.27 4.50
N ASN A 23 14.23 -10.84 4.81
CA ASN A 23 13.95 -9.73 5.71
C ASN A 23 14.58 -8.40 5.24
N ASN A 24 14.57 -8.16 3.93
CA ASN A 24 15.15 -6.96 3.33
C ASN A 24 14.36 -6.47 2.11
N ILE A 25 14.71 -5.27 1.66
CA ILE A 25 14.33 -4.73 0.36
C ILE A 25 15.54 -4.83 -0.56
N GLY A 26 15.36 -5.39 -1.75
CA GLY A 26 16.35 -5.36 -2.82
C GLY A 26 16.05 -4.23 -3.80
N ILE A 27 17.01 -3.37 -4.07
CA ILE A 27 16.90 -2.29 -5.06
C ILE A 27 17.88 -2.57 -6.20
N PHE A 28 17.40 -2.46 -7.43
CA PHE A 28 18.13 -2.71 -8.66
C PHE A 28 18.01 -1.47 -9.56
N HIS A 29 19.10 -0.70 -9.68
CA HIS A 29 19.11 0.45 -10.57
C HIS A 29 19.17 0.02 -12.04
N GLY A 30 18.32 0.59 -12.87
CA GLY A 30 18.15 0.21 -14.27
C GLY A 30 19.13 0.94 -15.19
N PHE A 31 19.72 0.20 -16.13
CA PHE A 31 20.50 0.82 -17.20
C PHE A 31 19.63 1.42 -18.32
N GLY A 32 18.31 1.24 -18.28
CA GLY A 32 17.36 1.72 -19.30
C GLY A 32 17.26 0.83 -20.55
N ASN A 33 18.02 -0.27 -20.60
CA ASN A 33 18.02 -1.25 -21.69
C ASN A 33 17.50 -2.63 -21.25
N GLY A 34 16.82 -2.70 -20.10
CA GLY A 34 16.34 -3.95 -19.48
C GLY A 34 17.38 -4.69 -18.63
N SER A 35 18.61 -4.18 -18.51
CA SER A 35 19.60 -4.69 -17.54
C SER A 35 19.69 -3.81 -16.30
N PHE A 36 20.23 -4.36 -15.21
CA PHE A 36 20.26 -3.73 -13.88
C PHE A 36 21.65 -3.82 -13.24
N GLU A 37 21.94 -2.86 -12.36
CA GLU A 37 23.09 -2.88 -11.46
C GLU A 37 22.99 -4.00 -10.41
N SER A 38 24.08 -4.20 -9.67
CA SER A 38 24.10 -5.07 -8.51
C SER A 38 23.10 -4.61 -7.45
N GLN A 39 22.44 -5.58 -6.81
CA GLN A 39 21.43 -5.31 -5.79
C GLN A 39 21.99 -4.49 -4.61
N ILE A 40 21.29 -3.42 -4.25
CA ILE A 40 21.41 -2.75 -2.95
C ILE A 40 20.39 -3.37 -1.99
N GLN A 41 20.80 -3.61 -0.74
CA GLN A 41 19.94 -4.22 0.27
C GLN A 41 19.65 -3.26 1.41
N LEU A 42 18.36 -3.02 1.68
CA LEU A 42 17.90 -2.31 2.87
C LEU A 42 17.33 -3.30 3.86
N SER A 43 17.88 -3.37 5.08
CA SER A 43 17.36 -4.25 6.13
C SER A 43 16.01 -3.74 6.62
N THR A 44 15.02 -4.63 6.71
CA THR A 44 13.73 -4.34 7.34
C THR A 44 13.64 -4.91 8.77
N GLY A 45 14.74 -5.45 9.31
CA GLY A 45 14.73 -6.26 10.53
C GLY A 45 13.97 -7.58 10.34
N SER A 46 13.69 -8.34 11.40
CA SER A 46 12.99 -9.65 11.33
C SER A 46 11.48 -9.51 11.05
N SER A 47 11.12 -8.80 9.99
CA SER A 47 9.81 -8.19 9.79
C SER A 47 8.95 -8.86 8.72
N ARG A 48 9.56 -9.68 7.85
CA ARG A 48 8.90 -10.40 6.73
C ARG A 48 8.08 -9.44 5.85
N PRO A 49 8.74 -8.51 5.13
CA PRO A 49 8.03 -7.55 4.29
C PRO A 49 7.32 -8.27 3.14
N ILE A 50 6.03 -8.00 2.96
CA ILE A 50 5.20 -8.66 1.94
C ILE A 50 4.76 -7.71 0.83
N ALA A 51 4.51 -6.45 1.17
CA ALA A 51 4.17 -5.38 0.24
C ALA A 51 5.17 -4.21 0.35
N ILE A 52 5.35 -3.52 -0.78
CA ILE A 52 6.26 -2.39 -0.95
C ILE A 52 5.63 -1.36 -1.90
N ILE A 53 5.69 -0.09 -1.53
CA ILE A 53 5.30 1.03 -2.40
C ILE A 53 6.35 2.14 -2.34
N ALA A 54 6.37 3.00 -3.34
CA ALA A 54 7.26 4.15 -3.42
C ALA A 54 6.45 5.42 -3.67
N ALA A 55 6.73 6.47 -2.89
CA ALA A 55 6.15 7.80 -3.03
C ALA A 55 6.98 8.80 -2.24
N ASP A 56 6.78 10.10 -2.43
CA ASP A 56 7.39 11.14 -1.59
C ASP A 56 6.56 11.33 -0.31
N PHE A 57 6.83 10.52 0.72
CA PHE A 57 6.08 10.53 1.98
C PHE A 57 6.44 11.72 2.86
N ASN A 58 7.55 12.41 2.55
CA ASN A 58 8.11 13.45 3.39
C ASN A 58 8.14 14.84 2.72
N ASN A 59 7.62 14.93 1.49
CA ASN A 59 7.49 16.10 0.64
C ASN A 59 8.83 16.82 0.37
N ASP A 60 9.88 16.04 0.09
CA ASP A 60 11.21 16.55 -0.29
C ASP A 60 11.57 16.34 -1.76
N SER A 61 10.59 15.90 -2.57
CA SER A 61 10.72 15.58 -3.99
C SER A 61 11.65 14.41 -4.30
N LEU A 62 11.98 13.58 -3.30
CA LEU A 62 12.67 12.31 -3.48
C LEU A 62 11.71 11.16 -3.20
N LEU A 63 11.91 10.04 -3.89
CA LEU A 63 11.11 8.85 -3.62
C LEU A 63 11.57 8.17 -2.33
N ASP A 64 10.61 8.01 -1.43
CA ASP A 64 10.72 7.20 -0.24
C ASP A 64 10.14 5.81 -0.50
N ILE A 65 10.42 4.85 0.39
CA ILE A 65 9.89 3.49 0.33
C ILE A 65 9.10 3.16 1.59
N ALA A 66 7.91 2.60 1.42
CA ALA A 66 7.13 2.03 2.51
C ALA A 66 6.96 0.52 2.35
N THR A 67 7.13 -0.27 3.42
CA THR A 67 6.87 -1.72 3.44
C THR A 67 5.84 -2.12 4.47
N ALA A 68 4.96 -3.06 4.11
CA ALA A 68 4.09 -3.73 5.06
C ALA A 68 4.78 -5.01 5.56
N ASN A 69 4.99 -5.06 6.87
CA ASN A 69 5.79 -6.06 7.53
C ASN A 69 4.88 -7.05 8.26
N HIS A 70 4.61 -8.17 7.59
CA HIS A 70 3.66 -9.16 8.06
C HIS A 70 4.08 -9.77 9.41
N GLY A 71 5.38 -10.01 9.63
CA GLY A 71 5.92 -10.67 10.80
C GLY A 71 6.00 -9.81 12.07
N THR A 72 6.12 -8.49 11.92
CA THR A 72 6.23 -7.54 13.05
C THR A 72 4.99 -6.68 13.25
N HIS A 73 3.93 -6.91 12.46
CA HIS A 73 2.69 -6.15 12.53
C HIS A 73 2.92 -4.64 12.39
N SER A 74 3.71 -4.25 11.40
CA SER A 74 4.14 -2.86 11.25
C SER A 74 4.25 -2.43 9.80
N VAL A 75 4.36 -1.12 9.61
CA VAL A 75 4.84 -0.50 8.39
C VAL A 75 6.21 0.10 8.67
N SER A 76 7.16 -0.04 7.74
CA SER A 76 8.45 0.67 7.78
C SER A 76 8.53 1.69 6.66
N ILE A 77 9.03 2.88 6.95
CA ILE A 77 9.29 3.96 5.99
C ILE A 77 10.80 4.20 5.92
N PHE A 78 11.33 4.21 4.72
CA PHE A 78 12.72 4.51 4.40
C PHE A 78 12.73 5.80 3.58
N TYR A 79 13.24 6.89 4.16
CA TYR A 79 13.30 8.16 3.46
C TYR A 79 14.44 8.18 2.44
N GLY A 80 14.11 8.59 1.22
CA GLY A 80 15.04 8.72 0.12
C GLY A 80 16.00 9.88 0.32
N TYR A 81 17.19 9.73 -0.22
CA TYR A 81 18.21 10.76 -0.32
C TYR A 81 18.77 10.79 -1.73
N ALA A 82 19.57 11.82 -2.03
CA ALA A 82 20.24 11.94 -3.31
C ALA A 82 21.00 10.65 -3.67
N HIS A 83 20.99 10.33 -4.97
CA HIS A 83 21.70 9.20 -5.56
C HIS A 83 21.24 7.82 -5.06
N GLY A 84 19.96 7.64 -4.75
CA GLY A 84 19.39 6.33 -4.41
C GLY A 84 19.76 5.80 -3.04
N ASN A 85 20.20 6.67 -2.12
CA ASN A 85 20.44 6.30 -0.73
C ASN A 85 19.14 6.39 0.08
N PHE A 86 19.06 5.63 1.17
CA PHE A 86 17.88 5.61 2.04
C PHE A 86 18.24 5.70 3.51
N SER A 87 17.35 6.29 4.30
CA SER A 87 17.47 6.33 5.76
C SER A 87 17.34 4.92 6.37
N PRO A 88 17.79 4.72 7.62
CA PRO A 88 17.28 3.63 8.44
C PRO A 88 15.74 3.69 8.53
N PRO A 89 15.06 2.55 8.69
CA PRO A 89 13.61 2.52 8.70
C PRO A 89 13.02 3.16 9.95
N ILE A 90 12.01 4.02 9.77
CA ILE A 90 11.09 4.41 10.83
C ILE A 90 9.91 3.45 10.80
N THR A 91 9.54 2.90 11.95
CA THR A 91 8.53 1.84 12.02
C THR A 91 7.30 2.27 12.78
N TYR A 92 6.13 2.03 12.20
CA TYR A 92 4.82 2.31 12.77
C TYR A 92 4.07 1.01 13.01
N THR A 93 3.57 0.80 14.23
CA THR A 93 2.76 -0.40 14.54
C THR A 93 1.38 -0.30 13.87
N THR A 94 0.89 -1.44 13.39
CA THR A 94 -0.46 -1.59 12.83
C THR A 94 -1.41 -2.34 13.77
N GLY A 95 -1.00 -2.53 15.02
CA GLY A 95 -1.74 -3.28 16.03
C GLY A 95 -1.28 -4.73 16.17
N TYR A 96 -1.52 -5.33 17.34
CA TYR A 96 -1.19 -6.73 17.59
C TYR A 96 -2.01 -7.65 16.67
N ASP A 97 -1.37 -8.69 16.12
CA ASP A 97 -1.97 -9.63 15.16
C ASP A 97 -2.57 -9.01 13.89
N SER A 98 -2.17 -7.78 13.52
CA SER A 98 -2.75 -7.09 12.36
C SER A 98 -2.41 -7.74 11.02
N LEU A 99 -1.23 -8.36 10.92
CA LEU A 99 -0.70 -9.05 9.73
C LEU A 99 -0.89 -8.20 8.45
N PRO A 100 -0.23 -7.03 8.33
CA PRO A 100 -0.44 -6.14 7.20
C PRO A 100 -0.05 -6.82 5.88
N SER A 101 -0.96 -6.80 4.90
CA SER A 101 -0.87 -7.57 3.65
C SER A 101 -0.67 -6.69 2.41
N SER A 102 -1.19 -5.45 2.43
CA SER A 102 -1.15 -4.51 1.31
C SER A 102 -1.05 -3.07 1.81
N LEU A 103 -0.44 -2.20 0.97
CA LEU A 103 -0.30 -0.76 1.20
C LEU A 103 -0.69 0.01 -0.06
N VAL A 104 -1.34 1.15 0.13
CA VAL A 104 -1.49 2.20 -0.89
C VAL A 104 -1.31 3.56 -0.24
N ALA A 105 -0.87 4.53 -1.03
CA ALA A 105 -0.67 5.91 -0.59
C ALA A 105 -1.64 6.85 -1.30
N GLY A 106 -2.17 7.81 -0.57
CA GLY A 106 -3.08 8.85 -1.08
C GLY A 106 -3.29 9.92 -0.01
N ASP A 107 -3.80 11.08 -0.38
CA ASP A 107 -4.25 12.08 0.59
C ASP A 107 -5.72 11.78 0.96
N PHE A 108 -5.96 11.22 2.15
CA PHE A 108 -7.31 10.84 2.58
C PHE A 108 -8.00 11.93 3.40
N ASN A 109 -7.35 13.04 3.70
CA ASN A 109 -7.90 14.11 4.53
C ASN A 109 -7.76 15.52 3.92
N ASN A 110 -7.27 15.60 2.68
CA ASN A 110 -7.01 16.82 1.90
C ASN A 110 -6.07 17.81 2.60
N ASP A 111 -5.09 17.32 3.36
CA ASP A 111 -4.07 18.16 4.01
C ASP A 111 -2.78 18.34 3.18
N ASN A 112 -2.73 17.75 1.98
CA ASN A 112 -1.60 17.71 1.05
C ASN A 112 -0.37 16.94 1.55
N HIS A 113 -0.53 16.06 2.53
CA HIS A 113 0.49 15.07 2.89
C HIS A 113 -0.01 13.69 2.50
N LEU A 114 0.88 12.85 2.00
CA LEU A 114 0.51 11.47 1.70
C LEU A 114 0.26 10.71 2.99
N ASP A 115 -0.90 10.08 3.04
CA ASP A 115 -1.29 9.11 4.04
C ASP A 115 -1.03 7.69 3.51
N LEU A 116 -1.09 6.71 4.43
CA LEU A 116 -0.99 5.30 4.08
C LEU A 116 -2.23 4.54 4.50
N ALA A 117 -2.89 3.89 3.55
CA ALA A 117 -3.90 2.88 3.83
C ALA A 117 -3.26 1.50 3.87
N ILE A 118 -3.64 0.70 4.86
CA ILE A 118 -3.07 -0.62 5.14
C ILE A 118 -4.19 -1.64 5.25
N ALA A 119 -4.09 -2.72 4.47
CA ALA A 119 -4.94 -3.90 4.65
C ALA A 119 -4.39 -4.71 5.83
N ASN A 120 -5.09 -4.72 6.96
CA ASN A 120 -4.71 -5.50 8.14
C ASN A 120 -5.47 -6.84 8.11
N TYR A 121 -4.85 -7.85 7.50
CA TYR A 121 -5.45 -9.17 7.27
C TYR A 121 -5.97 -9.81 8.56
N GLY A 122 -5.16 -9.82 9.63
CA GLY A 122 -5.46 -10.60 10.84
C GLY A 122 -6.52 -10.00 11.76
N ILE A 123 -6.72 -8.68 11.70
CA ILE A 123 -7.71 -7.96 12.52
C ILE A 123 -8.92 -7.47 11.73
N ASN A 124 -9.08 -7.90 10.47
CA ASN A 124 -10.24 -7.60 9.63
C ASN A 124 -10.53 -6.10 9.51
N SER A 125 -9.50 -5.31 9.18
CA SER A 125 -9.64 -3.86 9.01
C SER A 125 -8.78 -3.32 7.89
N VAL A 126 -9.17 -2.16 7.37
CA VAL A 126 -8.23 -1.23 6.76
C VAL A 126 -7.86 -0.21 7.82
N GLY A 127 -6.58 0.07 8.01
CA GLY A 127 -6.16 1.17 8.86
C GLY A 127 -5.41 2.24 8.08
N ILE A 128 -5.54 3.48 8.53
CA ILE A 128 -4.95 4.66 7.91
C ILE A 128 -3.92 5.24 8.87
N LEU A 129 -2.69 5.41 8.40
CA LEU A 129 -1.66 6.22 9.03
C LEU A 129 -1.67 7.59 8.34
N PHE A 130 -2.11 8.64 9.05
CA PHE A 130 -2.15 9.99 8.50
C PHE A 130 -0.76 10.63 8.51
N GLY A 131 -0.33 11.17 7.38
CA GLY A 131 0.91 11.93 7.24
C GLY A 131 0.84 13.24 8.01
N ASN A 132 2.00 13.75 8.44
CA ASN A 132 2.12 15.05 9.10
C ASN A 132 3.18 15.90 8.41
N SER A 133 3.02 17.21 8.55
CA SER A 133 3.99 18.21 8.07
C SER A 133 5.39 18.09 8.70
N ASN A 134 5.54 17.36 9.79
CA ASN A 134 6.83 17.07 10.43
C ASN A 134 7.53 15.82 9.87
N LYS A 135 7.08 15.30 8.72
CA LYS A 135 7.65 14.11 8.06
C LYS A 135 7.49 12.85 8.91
N THR A 136 6.36 12.69 9.59
CA THR A 136 6.03 11.48 10.34
C THR A 136 4.56 11.11 10.16
N PHE A 137 4.20 9.88 10.52
CA PHE A 137 2.82 9.43 10.53
C PHE A 137 2.21 9.42 11.93
N GLU A 138 0.93 9.74 12.02
CA GLU A 138 0.13 9.58 13.23
C GLU A 138 -0.08 8.09 13.57
N LYS A 139 -0.63 7.81 14.76
CA LYS A 139 -1.08 6.47 15.11
C LYS A 139 -2.22 6.04 14.17
N GLN A 140 -2.20 4.77 13.77
CA GLN A 140 -3.21 4.21 12.88
C GLN A 140 -4.63 4.36 13.43
N ILE A 141 -5.55 4.79 12.57
CA ILE A 141 -7.00 4.71 12.78
C ILE A 141 -7.53 3.54 11.94
N THR A 142 -8.35 2.67 12.52
CA THR A 142 -8.83 1.44 11.84
C THR A 142 -10.32 1.48 11.55
N PHE A 143 -10.68 0.92 10.38
CA PHE A 143 -12.03 0.78 9.88
C PHE A 143 -12.31 -0.69 9.61
N SER A 144 -13.33 -1.26 10.26
CA SER A 144 -13.63 -2.68 10.13
C SER A 144 -14.09 -3.03 8.72
N THR A 145 -13.55 -4.12 8.18
CA THR A 145 -14.00 -4.72 6.93
C THR A 145 -14.97 -5.89 7.16
N GLY A 146 -15.48 -6.06 8.39
CA GLY A 146 -16.40 -7.13 8.78
C GLY A 146 -15.70 -8.35 9.35
N LEU A 147 -16.37 -9.09 10.25
CA LEU A 147 -15.77 -10.25 10.90
C LEU A 147 -15.39 -11.33 9.87
N GLY A 148 -14.14 -11.80 9.91
CA GLY A 148 -13.65 -12.86 9.03
C GLY A 148 -13.39 -12.44 7.58
N SER A 149 -13.37 -11.13 7.30
CA SER A 149 -13.15 -10.58 5.96
C SER A 149 -11.75 -10.83 5.40
N HIS A 150 -10.73 -10.81 6.25
CA HIS A 150 -9.34 -11.02 5.88
C HIS A 150 -8.91 -10.19 4.66
N PRO A 151 -8.84 -8.84 4.79
CA PRO A 151 -8.50 -7.96 3.66
C PRO A 151 -7.08 -8.27 3.18
N TYR A 152 -6.94 -8.63 1.92
CA TYR A 152 -5.67 -9.08 1.35
C TYR A 152 -5.02 -8.03 0.45
N SER A 153 -5.81 -7.34 -0.35
CA SER A 153 -5.36 -6.31 -1.27
C SER A 153 -6.32 -5.12 -1.25
N ILE A 154 -5.78 -3.93 -1.45
CA ILE A 154 -6.54 -2.67 -1.51
C ILE A 154 -6.08 -1.84 -2.69
N ALA A 155 -7.00 -1.06 -3.25
CA ALA A 155 -6.76 -0.13 -4.33
C ALA A 155 -7.55 1.16 -4.11
N LEU A 156 -7.08 2.24 -4.73
CA LEU A 156 -7.67 3.57 -4.60
C LEU A 156 -8.48 3.93 -5.84
N GLY A 157 -9.52 4.75 -5.66
CA GLY A 157 -10.33 5.28 -6.74
C GLY A 157 -11.39 6.26 -6.25
N HIS A 158 -11.94 7.09 -7.12
CA HIS A 158 -13.12 7.92 -6.83
C HIS A 158 -14.38 7.16 -7.26
N PHE A 159 -14.99 6.38 -6.35
CA PHE A 159 -16.11 5.48 -6.69
C PHE A 159 -17.48 6.15 -6.57
N ASN A 160 -17.58 7.25 -5.84
CA ASN A 160 -18.80 8.06 -5.71
C ASN A 160 -18.71 9.42 -6.44
N ALA A 161 -17.60 9.68 -7.15
CA ALA A 161 -17.32 10.93 -7.86
C ALA A 161 -17.35 12.20 -6.98
N ASP A 162 -16.96 12.08 -5.70
CA ASP A 162 -16.59 13.24 -4.88
C ASP A 162 -15.09 13.57 -4.99
N GLU A 163 -14.64 14.57 -4.23
CA GLU A 163 -13.24 15.03 -4.25
C GLU A 163 -12.29 14.16 -3.42
N PHE A 164 -12.80 13.15 -2.71
CA PHE A 164 -12.04 12.33 -1.79
C PHE A 164 -11.77 10.97 -2.42
N VAL A 165 -10.54 10.49 -2.29
CA VAL A 165 -10.19 9.16 -2.79
C VAL A 165 -10.73 8.09 -1.85
N ASP A 166 -11.42 7.10 -2.42
CA ASP A 166 -12.03 5.96 -1.71
C ASP A 166 -11.11 4.73 -1.76
N ILE A 167 -11.47 3.69 -0.99
CA ILE A 167 -10.69 2.45 -0.90
C ILE A 167 -11.54 1.26 -1.29
N ALA A 168 -11.16 0.56 -2.36
CA ALA A 168 -11.67 -0.76 -2.70
C ALA A 168 -10.81 -1.86 -2.05
N ILE A 169 -11.45 -2.91 -1.57
CA ILE A 169 -10.85 -3.90 -0.68
C ILE A 169 -11.22 -5.30 -1.15
N ALA A 170 -10.22 -6.13 -1.43
CA ALA A 170 -10.37 -7.56 -1.64
C ALA A 170 -10.42 -8.30 -0.30
N ASN A 171 -11.62 -8.67 0.15
CA ASN A 171 -11.82 -9.45 1.37
C ASN A 171 -11.78 -10.95 1.04
N SER A 172 -10.59 -11.54 1.22
CA SER A 172 -10.32 -12.93 0.83
C SER A 172 -11.15 -13.96 1.61
N GLY A 173 -11.46 -13.67 2.88
CA GLY A 173 -12.17 -14.60 3.77
C GLY A 173 -13.69 -14.59 3.61
N THR A 174 -14.28 -13.44 3.24
CA THR A 174 -15.71 -13.31 2.97
C THR A 174 -16.06 -13.41 1.48
N HIS A 175 -15.07 -13.54 0.59
CA HIS A 175 -15.26 -13.66 -0.86
C HIS A 175 -16.02 -12.46 -1.45
N GLU A 176 -15.72 -11.26 -0.94
CA GLU A 176 -16.34 -10.02 -1.38
C GLU A 176 -15.30 -8.95 -1.69
N ILE A 177 -15.68 -8.02 -2.57
CA ILE A 177 -15.06 -6.72 -2.67
C ILE A 177 -15.88 -5.76 -1.80
N ARG A 178 -15.22 -4.96 -0.97
CA ARG A 178 -15.86 -3.86 -0.24
C ARG A 178 -15.30 -2.53 -0.70
N VAL A 179 -16.16 -1.51 -0.76
CA VAL A 179 -15.73 -0.12 -0.96
C VAL A 179 -15.99 0.68 0.32
N LEU A 180 -14.92 1.30 0.84
CA LEU A 180 -14.99 2.30 1.90
C LEU A 180 -14.93 3.69 1.26
N LEU A 181 -16.02 4.45 1.40
CA LEU A 181 -16.10 5.82 0.91
C LEU A 181 -15.47 6.78 1.88
N ASN A 182 -14.61 7.65 1.39
CA ASN A 182 -13.95 8.65 2.21
C ASN A 182 -14.85 9.88 2.39
N ASN A 183 -15.07 10.30 3.63
CA ASN A 183 -15.85 11.52 3.92
C ASN A 183 -14.98 12.79 3.98
N GLY A 184 -13.68 12.69 3.72
CA GLY A 184 -12.74 13.82 3.74
C GLY A 184 -12.38 14.35 5.14
N ASN A 185 -12.91 13.75 6.19
CA ASN A 185 -12.74 14.19 7.57
C ASN A 185 -12.14 13.08 8.45
N ARG A 186 -11.24 12.27 7.86
CA ARG A 186 -10.60 11.11 8.49
C ARG A 186 -11.59 10.01 8.89
N THR A 187 -12.78 9.98 8.29
CA THR A 187 -13.76 8.92 8.49
C THR A 187 -14.14 8.30 7.16
N PHE A 188 -14.50 7.02 7.21
CA PHE A 188 -14.94 6.27 6.04
C PHE A 188 -16.32 5.67 6.30
N ALA A 189 -17.22 5.80 5.32
CA ALA A 189 -18.50 5.15 5.30
C ALA A 189 -18.41 3.81 4.56
N ASN A 190 -19.17 2.81 5.01
CA ASN A 190 -19.32 1.56 4.26
C ASN A 190 -20.42 1.76 3.21
N GLN A 191 -20.11 1.53 1.94
CA GLN A 191 -21.05 1.77 0.85
C GLN A 191 -21.64 0.48 0.27
N ALA A 192 -20.82 -0.53 -0.02
CA ALA A 192 -21.27 -1.71 -0.74
C ALA A 192 -20.33 -2.91 -0.58
N ASN A 193 -20.94 -4.10 -0.59
CA ASN A 193 -20.27 -5.40 -0.67
C ASN A 193 -20.67 -6.07 -2.00
N TYR A 194 -19.69 -6.47 -2.80
CA TYR A 194 -19.88 -7.16 -4.07
C TYR A 194 -19.30 -8.57 -3.95
N THR A 195 -20.16 -9.59 -3.99
CA THR A 195 -19.69 -10.99 -3.92
C THR A 195 -19.01 -11.39 -5.23
N VAL A 196 -17.85 -12.04 -5.12
CA VAL A 196 -17.03 -12.43 -6.29
C VAL A 196 -17.07 -13.93 -6.56
N GLY A 197 -18.16 -14.58 -6.13
CA GLY A 197 -18.35 -16.03 -6.24
C GLY A 197 -17.70 -16.79 -5.08
N SER A 198 -17.30 -18.04 -5.33
CA SER A 198 -16.67 -18.92 -4.33
C SER A 198 -15.14 -18.77 -4.25
N ALA A 199 -14.56 -17.86 -5.03
CA ALA A 199 -13.11 -17.72 -5.14
C ALA A 199 -12.63 -16.58 -4.23
N SER A 200 -11.47 -16.75 -3.60
CA SER A 200 -10.92 -15.76 -2.67
C SER A 200 -10.19 -14.67 -3.45
N PRO A 201 -10.67 -13.41 -3.42
CA PRO A 201 -9.99 -12.33 -4.12
C PRO A 201 -8.62 -12.07 -3.49
N TYR A 202 -7.60 -12.04 -4.35
CA TYR A 202 -6.19 -11.98 -3.98
C TYR A 202 -5.55 -10.66 -4.36
N ALA A 203 -5.76 -10.18 -5.58
CA ALA A 203 -5.35 -8.84 -6.00
C ALA A 203 -6.54 -8.05 -6.53
N ILE A 204 -6.51 -6.75 -6.31
CA ILE A 204 -7.48 -5.80 -6.87
C ILE A 204 -6.74 -4.75 -7.71
N GLY A 205 -7.31 -4.39 -8.85
CA GLY A 205 -6.86 -3.29 -9.71
C GLY A 205 -8.03 -2.36 -10.01
N VAL A 206 -7.75 -1.06 -10.13
CA VAL A 206 -8.75 -0.02 -10.37
C VAL A 206 -8.25 0.87 -11.50
N GLU A 207 -9.00 0.91 -12.60
CA GLU A 207 -8.72 1.74 -13.78
C GLU A 207 -9.99 1.82 -14.63
N ASP A 208 -10.10 2.78 -15.55
CA ASP A 208 -11.14 2.76 -16.57
C ASP A 208 -10.76 1.76 -17.68
N PHE A 209 -11.08 0.48 -17.47
CA PHE A 209 -10.73 -0.59 -18.40
C PHE A 209 -11.60 -0.59 -19.65
N ASN A 210 -12.82 -0.05 -19.56
CA ASN A 210 -13.79 -0.04 -20.65
C ASN A 210 -13.86 1.30 -21.43
N GLN A 211 -13.11 2.32 -20.99
CA GLN A 211 -13.01 3.66 -21.56
C GLN A 211 -14.31 4.49 -21.49
N ASP A 212 -15.13 4.30 -20.45
CA ASP A 212 -16.36 5.08 -20.22
C ASP A 212 -16.18 6.29 -19.28
N ASN A 213 -14.95 6.57 -18.88
CA ASN A 213 -14.54 7.57 -17.89
C ASN A 213 -15.09 7.30 -16.48
N ARG A 214 -15.41 6.06 -16.14
CA ARG A 214 -15.69 5.60 -14.78
C ARG A 214 -14.70 4.51 -14.41
N LEU A 215 -14.28 4.52 -13.15
CA LEU A 215 -13.35 3.51 -12.67
C LEU A 215 -14.04 2.14 -12.60
N ASP A 216 -13.42 1.17 -13.24
CA ASP A 216 -13.76 -0.25 -13.14
C ASP A 216 -12.88 -0.93 -12.09
N ILE A 217 -13.39 -1.99 -11.48
CA ILE A 217 -12.64 -2.85 -10.55
C ILE A 217 -12.37 -4.19 -11.22
N VAL A 218 -11.11 -4.59 -11.29
CA VAL A 218 -10.69 -5.94 -11.68
C VAL A 218 -10.11 -6.67 -10.47
N ILE A 219 -10.33 -7.98 -10.43
CA ILE A 219 -9.79 -8.84 -9.38
C ILE A 219 -9.15 -10.09 -9.97
N THR A 220 -8.09 -10.54 -9.30
CA THR A 220 -7.61 -11.92 -9.46
C THR A 220 -8.01 -12.72 -8.24
N ASN A 221 -8.42 -13.96 -8.46
CA ASN A 221 -8.79 -14.86 -7.38
C ASN A 221 -7.74 -15.97 -7.27
N ASN A 222 -7.48 -16.44 -6.05
CA ASN A 222 -6.86 -17.75 -5.89
C ASN A 222 -7.93 -18.82 -6.10
N GLY A 223 -7.76 -19.64 -7.13
CA GLY A 223 -8.61 -20.79 -7.39
C GLY A 223 -8.33 -21.91 -6.39
N ILE A 224 -9.40 -22.61 -5.99
CA ILE A 224 -9.34 -23.98 -5.46
C ILE A 224 -9.73 -24.93 -6.58
#